data_AF-A0A1V4Q8G0-F1
#
_entry.id   AF-A0A1V4Q8G0-F1
#
_cell.length_a   1.000
_cell.length_b   1.000
_cell.length_c   1.000
_cell.angle_alpha   90.00
_cell.angle_beta   90.00
_cell.angle_gamma   90.00
#
_symmetry.space_group_name_H-M   'P 1'
#
loop_
_entity.id
_entity.type
_entity.pdbx_description
1 polymer ?
#
loop_
_entity_poly.entity_id
_entity_poly.type
_entity_poly.pdbx_seq_one_letter_code
_entity_poly.pdbx_strand_id
1 'polypeptide(L)'
;MWTGVVWHEVARSRGLDVAELPGLRALATDDDSDAGAKLAARAARMAVALAPVLAARGTDLVISDVITVGGLWAAELCGLPAIEMSPHPLYLPSRGLPPIGAGLSPGDGVGGRLRDIALRTASNVSVRAGERQRAAARRGIGLAGTRSGTARLIATLPALEVPRPDWPPQAHIVGPLLWEPTDVIVEPPSGTGPLVVVAPSTAVIGAADMLAETLAGLSELASRSPVRVVISALDPPGAAAFGAPGLSVTAGLGRQDQLVARADVVVCGGGHGMLAKSLSAGVPVVTVPGGGDQWELANRVARQGSGLVVRPVEGHAIADAVATVLGDPRYARAAAAAAASMSDVVDPVRVACDVYRRSVAGSALGRGDGYRTDGGEVPRCD
;
A
#
# COMPACT_ATOMS: atom_id res chain seq x y z
N MET A 1 1.39 -9.97 16.27
CA MET A 1 1.26 -9.80 14.81
C MET A 1 1.39 -11.15 14.12
N TRP A 2 0.53 -11.44 13.14
CA TRP A 2 0.54 -12.68 12.37
C TRP A 2 1.00 -12.40 10.95
N THR A 3 2.10 -13.02 10.50
CA THR A 3 2.68 -12.76 9.16
C THR A 3 3.45 -13.98 8.62
N GLY A 4 4.09 -13.84 7.46
CA GLY A 4 5.05 -14.82 6.96
C GLY A 4 6.40 -14.75 7.70
N VAL A 5 7.19 -15.81 7.58
CA VAL A 5 8.38 -16.01 8.43
C VAL A 5 9.56 -15.09 8.12
N VAL A 6 9.61 -14.49 6.93
CA VAL A 6 10.76 -13.72 6.41
C VAL A 6 11.18 -12.58 7.35
N TRP A 7 10.21 -11.93 8.01
CA TRP A 7 10.47 -10.75 8.85
C TRP A 7 10.43 -11.03 10.35
N HIS A 8 10.36 -12.30 10.76
CA HIS A 8 10.20 -12.65 12.17
C HIS A 8 11.35 -12.17 13.04
N GLU A 9 12.60 -12.37 12.61
CA GLU A 9 13.78 -11.98 13.37
C GLU A 9 13.83 -10.45 13.57
N VAL A 10 13.67 -9.70 12.47
CA VAL A 10 13.66 -8.23 12.48
C VAL A 10 12.50 -7.66 13.31
N ALA A 11 11.33 -8.30 13.28
CA ALA A 11 10.20 -7.85 14.09
C ALA A 11 10.43 -8.12 15.59
N ARG A 12 10.98 -9.28 15.95
CA ARG A 12 11.29 -9.62 17.36
C ARG A 12 12.39 -8.74 17.93
N SER A 13 13.43 -8.44 17.15
CA SER A 13 14.50 -7.53 17.60
C SER A 13 13.98 -6.12 17.91
N ARG A 14 12.81 -5.77 17.36
CA ARG A 14 12.08 -4.51 17.63
C ARG A 14 10.95 -4.65 18.65
N GLY A 15 10.94 -5.73 19.43
CA GLY A 15 10.00 -5.96 20.53
C GLY A 15 8.59 -6.34 20.08
N LEU A 16 8.38 -6.70 18.81
CA LEU A 16 7.08 -7.16 18.33
C LEU A 16 6.89 -8.65 18.62
N ASP A 17 5.77 -8.98 19.26
CA ASP A 17 5.29 -10.35 19.37
C ASP A 17 4.77 -10.82 18.00
N VAL A 18 5.52 -11.73 17.36
CA VAL A 18 5.24 -12.25 16.01
C VAL A 18 5.12 -13.76 15.98
N ALA A 19 4.13 -14.22 15.23
CA ALA A 19 3.87 -15.62 14.97
C ALA A 19 3.50 -15.84 13.50
N GLU A 20 3.75 -17.05 13.00
CA GLU A 20 3.42 -17.41 11.61
C GLU A 20 1.91 -17.44 11.43
N LEU A 21 1.42 -16.73 10.41
CA LEU A 21 0.00 -16.71 10.06
C LEU A 21 -0.43 -18.08 9.51
N PRO A 22 -1.32 -18.83 10.20
CA PRO A 22 -1.71 -20.17 9.77
C PRO A 22 -2.38 -20.16 8.40
N GLY A 23 -2.04 -21.14 7.55
CA GLY A 23 -2.62 -21.28 6.21
C GLY A 23 -2.15 -20.22 5.21
N LEU A 24 -1.14 -19.40 5.55
CA LEU A 24 -0.58 -18.42 4.63
C LEU A 24 0.21 -19.08 3.48
N ARG A 25 0.78 -20.27 3.61
CA ARG A 25 1.49 -20.89 2.48
C ARG A 25 0.52 -21.36 1.39
N ALA A 26 0.84 -21.08 0.13
CA ALA A 26 0.09 -21.62 -1.00
C ALA A 26 0.24 -23.15 -1.05
N LEU A 27 -0.84 -23.85 -1.41
CA LEU A 27 -0.86 -25.29 -1.58
C LEU A 27 -0.74 -25.64 -3.06
N ALA A 28 -0.20 -26.83 -3.38
CA ALA A 28 -0.06 -27.30 -4.76
C ALA A 28 -1.40 -27.48 -5.51
N THR A 29 -2.51 -27.51 -4.77
CA THR A 29 -3.88 -27.60 -5.30
C THR A 29 -4.55 -26.24 -5.48
N ASP A 30 -3.87 -25.13 -5.18
CA ASP A 30 -4.40 -23.80 -5.44
C ASP A 30 -4.30 -23.50 -6.95
N ASP A 31 -5.43 -23.16 -7.59
CA ASP A 31 -5.47 -22.70 -8.98
C ASP A 31 -5.00 -21.25 -9.06
N ASP A 32 -3.81 -21.05 -9.62
CA ASP A 32 -3.18 -19.74 -9.75
C ASP A 32 -3.71 -18.89 -10.92
N SER A 33 -4.62 -19.44 -11.74
CA SER A 33 -5.19 -18.74 -12.90
C SER A 33 -6.43 -17.88 -12.59
N ASP A 34 -7.08 -18.10 -11.44
CA ASP A 34 -8.22 -17.31 -10.95
C ASP A 34 -7.92 -16.64 -9.61
N ALA A 35 -7.52 -15.36 -9.67
CA ALA A 35 -7.17 -14.58 -8.50
C ALA A 35 -8.31 -14.48 -7.46
N GLY A 36 -9.57 -14.46 -7.90
CA GLY A 36 -10.73 -14.31 -7.01
C GLY A 36 -11.03 -15.60 -6.24
N ALA A 37 -10.97 -16.75 -6.93
CA ALA A 37 -11.13 -18.06 -6.30
C ALA A 37 -9.97 -18.36 -5.32
N LYS A 38 -8.73 -18.09 -5.73
CA LYS A 38 -7.53 -18.26 -4.91
C LYS A 38 -7.57 -17.45 -3.61
N LEU A 39 -7.81 -16.14 -3.72
CA LEU A 39 -7.80 -15.25 -2.56
C LEU A 39 -8.92 -15.60 -1.57
N ALA A 40 -10.12 -15.90 -2.08
CA ALA A 40 -11.26 -16.23 -1.24
C ALA A 40 -11.12 -17.60 -0.55
N ALA A 41 -10.72 -18.65 -1.28
CA ALA A 41 -10.58 -19.99 -0.71
C ALA A 41 -9.44 -20.06 0.32
N ARG A 42 -8.31 -19.42 0.02
CA ARG A 42 -7.19 -19.33 0.96
C ARG A 42 -7.57 -18.55 2.21
N ALA A 43 -8.27 -17.42 2.07
CA ALA A 43 -8.76 -16.65 3.20
C ALA A 43 -9.69 -17.47 4.11
N ALA A 44 -10.56 -18.32 3.54
CA ALA A 44 -11.42 -19.21 4.32
C ALA A 44 -10.61 -20.21 5.16
N ARG A 45 -9.60 -20.87 4.56
CA ARG A 45 -8.72 -21.79 5.28
C ARG A 45 -7.93 -21.08 6.40
N MET A 46 -7.38 -19.91 6.09
CA MET A 46 -6.66 -19.08 7.06
C MET A 46 -7.58 -18.67 8.22
N ALA A 47 -8.82 -18.29 7.93
CA ALA A 47 -9.79 -17.88 8.94
C ALA A 47 -10.10 -19.00 9.96
N VAL A 48 -10.39 -20.21 9.45
CA VAL A 48 -10.67 -21.39 10.29
C VAL A 48 -9.47 -21.77 11.14
N ALA A 49 -8.26 -21.71 10.58
CA ALA A 49 -7.04 -22.03 11.32
C ALA A 49 -6.66 -20.96 12.36
N LEU A 50 -6.95 -19.68 12.08
CA LEU A 50 -6.60 -18.56 12.95
C LEU A 50 -7.60 -18.35 14.09
N ALA A 51 -8.89 -18.60 13.88
CA ALA A 51 -9.95 -18.41 14.88
C ALA A 51 -9.66 -19.04 16.27
N PRO A 52 -9.32 -20.34 16.40
CA PRO A 52 -9.02 -20.94 17.70
C PRO A 52 -7.79 -20.30 18.38
N VAL A 53 -6.84 -19.82 17.58
CA VAL A 53 -5.62 -19.16 18.08
C VAL A 53 -5.93 -17.77 18.64
N LEU A 54 -6.81 -17.01 17.97
CA LEU A 54 -7.27 -15.70 18.48
C LEU A 54 -7.99 -15.85 19.82
N ALA A 55 -8.86 -16.86 19.93
CA ALA A 55 -9.58 -17.16 21.16
C ALA A 55 -8.63 -17.57 22.30
N ALA A 56 -7.68 -18.48 22.03
CA ALA A 56 -6.72 -18.95 23.03
C ALA A 56 -5.81 -17.83 23.57
N ARG A 57 -5.50 -16.82 22.75
CA ARG A 57 -4.69 -15.66 23.17
C ARG A 57 -5.49 -14.55 23.86
N GLY A 58 -6.82 -14.69 23.98
CA GLY A 58 -7.67 -13.63 24.53
C GLY A 58 -7.66 -12.36 23.69
N THR A 59 -7.72 -12.49 22.36
CA THR A 59 -7.66 -11.31 21.47
C THR A 59 -8.91 -10.45 21.59
N ASP A 60 -8.73 -9.14 21.78
CA ASP A 60 -9.80 -8.15 21.96
C ASP A 60 -10.27 -7.47 20.66
N LEU A 61 -9.36 -7.30 19.69
CA LEU A 61 -9.57 -6.56 18.44
C LEU A 61 -8.65 -7.12 17.36
N VAL A 62 -9.17 -7.26 16.15
CA VAL A 62 -8.37 -7.68 14.99
C VAL A 62 -8.23 -6.55 13.98
N ILE A 63 -7.00 -6.23 13.60
CA ILE A 63 -6.69 -5.38 12.45
C ILE A 63 -6.11 -6.29 11.37
N SER A 64 -6.74 -6.31 10.20
CA SER A 64 -6.39 -7.25 9.13
C SER A 64 -6.18 -6.52 7.82
N ASP A 65 -5.10 -6.88 7.12
CA ASP A 65 -4.82 -6.43 5.76
C ASP A 65 -5.98 -6.79 4.80
N VAL A 66 -6.26 -5.88 3.86
CA VAL A 66 -7.38 -5.98 2.91
C VAL A 66 -7.22 -7.11 1.89
N ILE A 67 -5.98 -7.48 1.56
CA ILE A 67 -5.68 -8.60 0.65
C ILE A 67 -5.74 -9.92 1.43
N THR A 68 -5.21 -9.93 2.65
CA THR A 68 -5.20 -11.06 3.57
C THR A 68 -6.47 -11.09 4.43
N VAL A 69 -7.63 -11.10 3.77
CA VAL A 69 -8.97 -10.96 4.40
C VAL A 69 -9.31 -12.05 5.44
N GLY A 70 -8.55 -13.15 5.48
CA GLY A 70 -8.73 -14.24 6.45
C GLY A 70 -8.71 -13.78 7.92
N GLY A 71 -7.98 -12.71 8.26
CA GLY A 71 -8.01 -12.12 9.60
C GLY A 71 -9.37 -11.53 9.96
N LEU A 72 -10.02 -10.79 9.04
CA LEU A 72 -11.38 -10.27 9.24
C LEU A 72 -12.40 -11.39 9.42
N TRP A 73 -12.27 -12.47 8.65
CA TRP A 73 -13.18 -13.61 8.75
C TRP A 73 -12.94 -14.43 10.02
N ALA A 74 -11.69 -14.58 10.47
CA ALA A 74 -11.38 -15.19 11.76
C ALA A 74 -12.00 -14.39 12.92
N ALA A 75 -11.88 -13.06 12.87
CA ALA A 75 -12.50 -12.19 13.85
C ALA A 75 -14.03 -12.35 13.87
N GLU A 76 -14.65 -12.45 12.70
CA GLU A 76 -16.10 -12.68 12.58
C GLU A 76 -16.52 -14.04 13.16
N LEU A 77 -15.77 -15.11 12.89
CA LEU A 77 -15.99 -16.44 13.49
C LEU A 77 -15.90 -16.41 15.03
N CYS A 78 -15.03 -15.57 15.58
CA CYS A 78 -14.87 -15.41 17.02
C CYS A 78 -15.81 -14.36 17.64
N GLY A 79 -16.63 -13.66 16.85
CA GLY A 79 -17.45 -12.55 17.35
C GLY A 79 -16.65 -11.32 17.81
N LEU A 80 -15.41 -11.17 17.34
CA LEU A 80 -14.51 -10.07 17.72
C LEU A 80 -14.76 -8.81 16.88
N PRO A 81 -14.53 -7.60 17.45
CA PRO A 81 -14.45 -6.41 16.63
C PRO A 81 -13.25 -6.50 15.69
N ALA A 82 -13.39 -5.91 14.51
CA ALA A 82 -12.39 -5.96 13.47
C ALA A 82 -12.32 -4.67 12.66
N ILE A 83 -11.12 -4.40 12.15
CA ILE A 83 -10.77 -3.26 11.31
C ILE A 83 -10.03 -3.78 10.08
N GLU A 84 -10.45 -3.30 8.91
CA GLU A 84 -9.75 -3.55 7.65
C GLU A 84 -8.62 -2.53 7.49
N MET A 85 -7.43 -2.98 7.13
CA MET A 85 -6.27 -2.14 6.84
C MET A 85 -5.94 -2.24 5.35
N SER A 86 -6.06 -1.13 4.64
CA SER A 86 -5.55 -1.02 3.26
C SER A 86 -4.15 -0.40 3.33
N PRO A 87 -3.08 -1.15 2.97
CA PRO A 87 -1.71 -0.62 2.99
C PRO A 87 -1.41 0.34 1.83
N HIS A 88 -2.42 0.66 1.03
CA HIS A 88 -2.38 1.47 -0.18
C HIS A 88 -3.68 2.29 -0.28
N PRO A 89 -3.86 3.19 -1.27
CA PRO A 89 -5.11 3.91 -1.47
C PRO A 89 -6.30 2.97 -1.61
N LEU A 90 -7.49 3.50 -1.32
CA LEU A 90 -8.75 2.77 -1.32
C LEU A 90 -9.10 2.29 -2.73
N TYR A 91 -8.94 0.99 -2.95
CA TYR A 91 -9.31 0.29 -4.19
C TYR A 91 -10.75 -0.22 -4.15
N LEU A 92 -11.68 0.65 -3.78
CA LEU A 92 -13.11 0.43 -3.98
C LEU A 92 -13.58 1.16 -5.24
N PRO A 93 -14.40 0.51 -6.10
CA PRO A 93 -15.07 1.19 -7.19
C PRO A 93 -15.83 2.41 -6.70
N SER A 94 -15.83 3.47 -7.51
CA SER A 94 -16.56 4.69 -7.24
C SER A 94 -17.44 5.04 -8.44
N ARG A 95 -18.62 5.59 -8.18
CA ARG A 95 -19.49 6.17 -9.22
C ARG A 95 -18.85 7.37 -9.95
N GLY A 96 -17.87 8.01 -9.32
CA GLY A 96 -17.18 9.19 -9.84
C GLY A 96 -15.85 8.91 -10.56
N LEU A 97 -15.36 7.67 -10.52
CA LEU A 97 -14.03 7.33 -11.04
C LEU A 97 -14.10 6.27 -12.16
N PRO A 98 -13.14 6.25 -13.10
CA PRO A 98 -12.98 5.14 -14.02
C PRO A 98 -12.62 3.84 -13.26
N PRO A 99 -12.69 2.66 -13.89
CA PRO A 99 -12.26 1.41 -13.26
C PRO A 99 -10.84 1.51 -12.73
N ILE A 100 -10.64 1.02 -11.51
CA ILE A 100 -9.33 0.96 -10.86
C ILE A 100 -8.37 0.15 -11.73
N GLY A 101 -7.13 0.62 -11.86
CA GLY A 101 -6.11 -0.05 -12.67
C GLY A 101 -6.08 0.41 -14.12
N ALA A 102 -7.06 1.22 -14.58
CA ALA A 102 -7.03 1.81 -15.91
C ALA A 102 -6.01 2.95 -16.03
N GLY A 103 -5.63 3.59 -14.90
CA GLY A 103 -4.75 4.76 -14.89
C GLY A 103 -5.37 6.02 -15.48
N LEU A 104 -6.65 5.99 -15.87
CA LEU A 104 -7.35 7.11 -16.49
C LEU A 104 -7.70 8.21 -15.49
N SER A 105 -7.65 9.46 -15.93
CA SER A 105 -8.28 10.58 -15.23
C SER A 105 -9.81 10.42 -15.26
N PRO A 106 -10.54 10.90 -14.22
CA PRO A 106 -11.97 11.10 -14.31
C PRO A 106 -12.33 11.86 -15.58
N GLY A 107 -13.36 11.39 -16.29
CA GLY A 107 -13.77 11.97 -17.56
C GLY A 107 -14.43 13.33 -17.40
N ASP A 108 -13.98 14.30 -18.17
CA ASP A 108 -14.56 15.65 -18.22
C ASP A 108 -15.79 15.72 -19.14
N GLY A 109 -16.72 16.60 -18.77
CA GLY A 109 -17.96 16.82 -19.54
C GLY A 109 -18.86 15.58 -19.65
N VAL A 110 -19.81 15.63 -20.59
CA VAL A 110 -20.78 14.54 -20.79
C VAL A 110 -20.11 13.31 -21.42
N GLY A 111 -19.28 13.50 -22.44
CA GLY A 111 -18.60 12.41 -23.14
C GLY A 111 -17.65 11.61 -22.23
N GLY A 112 -16.84 12.29 -21.41
CA GLY A 112 -15.95 11.64 -20.46
C GLY A 112 -16.71 10.83 -19.40
N ARG A 113 -17.81 11.37 -18.88
CA ARG A 113 -18.68 10.66 -17.94
C ARG A 113 -19.30 9.40 -18.56
N LEU A 114 -19.75 9.47 -19.81
CA LEU A 114 -20.29 8.31 -20.53
C LEU A 114 -19.23 7.23 -20.76
N ARG A 115 -18.01 7.62 -21.14
CA ARG A 115 -16.86 6.71 -21.23
C ARG A 115 -16.64 5.97 -19.91
N ASP A 116 -16.58 6.70 -18.79
CA ASP A 116 -16.32 6.10 -17.49
C ASP A 116 -17.45 5.16 -17.05
N ILE A 117 -18.71 5.50 -17.35
CA ILE A 117 -19.86 4.61 -17.11
C ILE A 117 -19.73 3.32 -17.93
N ALA A 118 -19.41 3.42 -19.22
CA ALA A 118 -19.25 2.27 -20.10
C ALA A 118 -18.13 1.35 -19.60
N LEU A 119 -16.97 1.91 -19.27
CA LEU A 119 -15.83 1.17 -18.73
C LEU A 119 -16.16 0.47 -17.41
N ARG A 120 -16.81 1.17 -16.46
CA ARG A 120 -17.28 0.54 -15.20
C ARG A 120 -18.25 -0.60 -15.45
N THR A 121 -19.15 -0.42 -16.42
CA THR A 121 -20.13 -1.45 -16.77
C THR A 121 -19.46 -2.70 -17.32
N ALA A 122 -18.43 -2.54 -18.15
CA ALA A 122 -17.63 -3.65 -18.65
C ALA A 122 -16.88 -4.39 -17.52
N SER A 123 -16.33 -3.67 -16.54
CA SER A 123 -15.63 -4.27 -15.40
C SER A 123 -16.55 -4.94 -14.37
N ASN A 124 -17.85 -4.63 -14.36
CA ASN A 124 -18.79 -5.17 -13.37
C ASN A 124 -18.90 -6.71 -13.40
N VAL A 125 -18.68 -7.35 -14.55
CA VAL A 125 -18.74 -8.80 -14.67
C VAL A 125 -17.69 -9.46 -13.77
N SER A 126 -16.43 -9.01 -13.88
CA SER A 126 -15.32 -9.51 -13.06
C SER A 126 -15.51 -9.19 -11.58
N VAL A 127 -16.01 -7.99 -11.26
CA VAL A 127 -16.31 -7.60 -9.87
C VAL A 127 -17.36 -8.55 -9.26
N ARG A 128 -18.49 -8.76 -9.96
CA ARG A 128 -19.56 -9.65 -9.51
C ARG A 128 -19.11 -11.10 -9.41
N ALA A 129 -18.22 -11.57 -10.29
CA ALA A 129 -17.64 -12.90 -10.19
C ALA A 129 -16.82 -13.05 -8.91
N GLY A 130 -15.93 -12.10 -8.61
CA GLY A 130 -15.15 -12.09 -7.36
C GLY A 130 -16.03 -12.01 -6.11
N GLU A 131 -17.12 -11.23 -6.13
CA GLU A 131 -18.09 -11.17 -5.04
C GLU A 131 -18.78 -12.52 -4.80
N ARG A 132 -19.18 -13.22 -5.88
CA ARG A 132 -19.78 -14.56 -5.76
C ARG A 132 -18.80 -15.58 -5.19
N GLN A 133 -17.54 -15.56 -5.62
CA GLN A 133 -16.49 -16.44 -5.10
C GLN A 133 -16.21 -16.18 -3.61
N ARG A 134 -16.09 -14.91 -3.20
CA ARG A 134 -15.97 -14.52 -1.78
C ARG A 134 -17.17 -14.99 -0.96
N ALA A 135 -18.39 -14.80 -1.47
CA ALA A 135 -19.60 -15.23 -0.78
C ALA A 135 -19.66 -16.77 -0.64
N ALA A 136 -19.24 -17.52 -1.66
CA ALA A 136 -19.17 -18.98 -1.60
C ALA A 136 -18.14 -19.47 -0.56
N ALA A 137 -16.94 -18.89 -0.54
CA ALA A 137 -15.90 -19.23 0.43
C ALA A 137 -16.35 -18.92 1.88
N ARG A 138 -17.00 -17.78 2.11
CA ARG A 138 -17.59 -17.42 3.41
C ARG A 138 -18.63 -18.44 3.88
N ARG A 139 -19.56 -18.84 3.01
CA ARG A 139 -20.55 -19.88 3.34
C ARG A 139 -19.89 -21.21 3.69
N GLY A 140 -18.79 -21.56 3.02
CA GLY A 140 -18.03 -22.78 3.30
C GLY A 140 -17.45 -22.88 4.71
N ILE A 141 -17.30 -21.75 5.41
CA ILE A 141 -16.82 -21.69 6.80
C ILE A 141 -17.91 -21.24 7.79
N GLY A 142 -19.18 -21.24 7.37
CA GLY A 142 -20.31 -20.89 8.22
C GLY A 142 -20.60 -19.38 8.34
N LEU A 143 -19.93 -18.52 7.57
CA LEU A 143 -20.20 -17.08 7.56
C LEU A 143 -21.26 -16.72 6.51
N ALA A 144 -22.21 -15.87 6.90
CA ALA A 144 -23.28 -15.37 6.04
C ALA A 144 -23.10 -13.86 5.74
N GLY A 145 -23.55 -13.42 4.56
CA GLY A 145 -23.52 -12.01 4.15
C GLY A 145 -22.12 -11.40 4.14
N THR A 146 -22.08 -10.06 4.18
CA THR A 146 -20.85 -9.28 4.42
C THR A 146 -20.95 -8.57 5.76
N ARG A 147 -19.84 -8.49 6.48
CA ARG A 147 -19.77 -7.70 7.71
C ARG A 147 -20.02 -6.23 7.38
N SER A 148 -21.12 -5.68 7.86
CA SER A 148 -21.47 -4.28 7.67
C SER A 148 -20.71 -3.39 8.66
N GLY A 149 -20.47 -2.13 8.29
CA GLY A 149 -19.93 -1.13 9.21
C GLY A 149 -18.47 -1.32 9.66
N THR A 150 -17.71 -2.22 9.04
CA THR A 150 -16.27 -2.40 9.34
C THR A 150 -15.51 -1.10 9.08
N ALA A 151 -14.83 -0.60 10.11
CA ALA A 151 -13.90 0.52 9.97
C ALA A 151 -12.74 0.15 9.04
N ARG A 152 -12.29 1.10 8.24
CA ARG A 152 -11.16 0.95 7.33
C ARG A 152 -10.08 1.97 7.62
N LEU A 153 -8.87 1.51 7.80
CA LEU A 153 -7.67 2.34 7.88
C LEU A 153 -7.03 2.33 6.50
N ILE A 154 -6.95 3.49 5.86
CA ILE A 154 -6.36 3.67 4.53
C ILE A 154 -4.98 4.28 4.73
N ALA A 155 -3.96 3.43 4.68
CA ALA A 155 -2.60 3.80 5.03
C ALA A 155 -1.88 4.48 3.85
N THR A 156 -2.32 5.69 3.51
CA THR A 156 -1.74 6.47 2.41
C THR A 156 -1.71 7.96 2.73
N LEU A 157 -0.93 8.71 1.95
CA LEU A 157 -1.02 10.17 1.91
C LEU A 157 -2.36 10.61 1.29
N PRO A 158 -3.04 11.63 1.83
CA PRO A 158 -4.22 12.22 1.19
C PRO A 158 -3.95 12.65 -0.26
N ALA A 159 -2.75 13.17 -0.56
CA ALA A 159 -2.35 13.54 -1.91
C ALA A 159 -2.27 12.37 -2.91
N LEU A 160 -2.20 11.12 -2.46
CA LEU A 160 -2.23 9.91 -3.31
C LEU A 160 -3.65 9.35 -3.46
N GLU A 161 -4.63 9.94 -2.78
CA GLU A 161 -6.04 9.61 -2.97
C GLU A 161 -6.70 10.48 -4.02
N VAL A 162 -7.77 9.93 -4.60
CA VAL A 162 -8.57 10.64 -5.60
C VAL A 162 -9.92 11.01 -4.98
N PRO A 163 -10.36 12.27 -5.11
CA PRO A 163 -11.67 12.69 -4.64
C PRO A 163 -12.77 11.80 -5.23
N ARG A 164 -13.66 11.30 -4.37
CA ARG A 164 -14.79 10.46 -4.78
C ARG A 164 -16.07 10.86 -4.04
N PRO A 165 -17.22 10.93 -4.75
CA PRO A 165 -18.49 11.38 -4.18
C PRO A 165 -19.19 10.34 -3.28
N ASP A 166 -18.62 9.15 -3.17
CA ASP A 166 -19.12 7.98 -2.47
C ASP A 166 -18.04 7.38 -1.54
N TRP A 167 -17.23 8.25 -0.93
CA TRP A 167 -16.26 7.85 0.08
C TRP A 167 -16.98 7.11 1.24
N PRO A 168 -16.52 5.89 1.63
CA PRO A 168 -17.18 5.16 2.70
C PRO A 168 -17.08 5.91 4.03
N PRO A 169 -18.17 6.08 4.79
CA PRO A 169 -18.15 6.86 6.04
C PRO A 169 -17.28 6.24 7.14
N GLN A 170 -16.98 4.95 7.03
CA GLN A 170 -16.14 4.18 7.95
C GLN A 170 -14.66 4.13 7.50
N ALA A 171 -14.30 4.79 6.39
CA ALA A 171 -12.93 4.79 5.87
C ALA A 171 -12.19 6.06 6.31
N HIS A 172 -11.04 5.85 6.94
CA HIS A 172 -10.19 6.89 7.50
C HIS A 172 -8.82 6.85 6.81
N ILE A 173 -8.37 7.98 6.24
CA ILE A 173 -7.00 8.09 5.77
C ILE A 173 -6.11 8.29 7.01
N VAL A 174 -5.18 7.36 7.25
CA VAL A 174 -4.38 7.33 8.49
C VAL A 174 -2.91 7.65 8.28
N GLY A 175 -2.54 8.07 7.07
CA GLY A 175 -1.15 8.22 6.67
C GLY A 175 -0.50 6.87 6.36
N PRO A 176 0.60 6.86 5.60
CA PRO A 176 1.33 5.64 5.29
C PRO A 176 1.96 5.04 6.56
N LEU A 177 1.84 3.73 6.71
CA LEU A 177 2.45 2.97 7.81
C LEU A 177 3.84 2.49 7.38
N LEU A 178 4.81 3.40 7.42
CA LEU A 178 6.17 3.14 6.95
C LEU A 178 6.95 2.24 7.90
N TRP A 179 7.72 1.30 7.34
CA TRP A 179 8.62 0.42 8.07
C TRP A 179 9.93 0.26 7.29
N GLU A 180 11.05 0.30 8.00
CA GLU A 180 12.38 0.01 7.45
C GLU A 180 12.85 -1.36 7.93
N PRO A 181 13.10 -2.36 7.06
CA PRO A 181 13.48 -3.70 7.48
C PRO A 181 14.96 -3.85 7.88
N THR A 182 15.74 -2.77 7.78
CA THR A 182 17.17 -2.75 8.07
C THR A 182 17.51 -1.45 8.80
N ASP A 183 18.59 -1.47 9.58
CA ASP A 183 19.18 -0.26 10.19
C ASP A 183 20.46 0.18 9.45
N VAL A 184 20.86 -0.57 8.41
CA VAL A 184 22.03 -0.25 7.58
C VAL A 184 21.80 1.06 6.84
N ILE A 185 22.75 1.98 6.97
CA ILE A 185 22.79 3.22 6.20
C ILE A 185 23.71 3.00 5.00
N VAL A 186 23.18 3.25 3.81
CA VAL A 186 23.97 3.31 2.57
C VAL A 186 24.28 4.78 2.33
N GLU A 187 25.56 5.12 2.32
CA GLU A 187 25.97 6.51 2.04
C GLU A 187 25.90 6.80 0.54
N PRO A 188 25.29 7.91 0.13
CA PRO A 188 25.36 8.35 -1.26
C PRO A 188 26.80 8.60 -1.71
N PRO A 189 27.11 8.44 -3.00
CA PRO A 189 28.43 8.76 -3.50
C PRO A 189 28.75 10.25 -3.30
N SER A 190 30.02 10.57 -3.10
CA SER A 190 30.48 11.97 -3.01
C SER A 190 30.27 12.72 -4.32
N GLY A 191 30.10 14.04 -4.27
CA GLY A 191 29.97 14.90 -5.44
C GLY A 191 28.93 16.01 -5.27
N THR A 192 28.81 16.89 -6.27
CA THR A 192 27.98 18.10 -6.22
C THR A 192 26.73 18.05 -7.09
N GLY A 193 26.53 16.97 -7.86
CA GLY A 193 25.34 16.78 -8.70
C GLY A 193 24.08 16.39 -7.92
N PRO A 194 22.89 16.42 -8.53
CA PRO A 194 21.68 15.91 -7.91
C PRO A 194 21.81 14.43 -7.56
N LEU A 195 21.19 14.04 -6.45
CA LEU A 195 21.09 12.65 -5.98
C LEU A 195 19.80 12.01 -6.51
N VAL A 196 19.97 11.00 -7.36
CA VAL A 196 18.91 10.14 -7.85
C VAL A 196 18.90 8.85 -7.05
N VAL A 197 17.81 8.57 -6.34
CA VAL A 197 17.59 7.25 -5.72
C VAL A 197 16.82 6.38 -6.69
N VAL A 198 17.38 5.23 -7.04
CA VAL A 198 16.75 4.22 -7.89
C VAL A 198 16.29 3.07 -7.00
N ALA A 199 15.00 2.80 -6.98
CA ALA A 199 14.40 1.69 -6.24
C ALA A 199 13.70 0.74 -7.21
N PRO A 200 14.41 -0.31 -7.69
CA PRO A 200 13.85 -1.30 -8.58
C PRO A 200 12.61 -1.96 -7.96
N SER A 201 11.61 -2.25 -8.79
CA SER A 201 10.40 -2.94 -8.33
C SER A 201 10.75 -4.32 -7.76
N THR A 202 10.19 -4.67 -6.60
CA THR A 202 10.22 -6.03 -6.04
C THR A 202 9.22 -6.97 -6.72
N ALA A 203 8.27 -6.44 -7.49
CA ALA A 203 7.34 -7.23 -8.30
C ALA A 203 7.99 -7.59 -9.64
N VAL A 204 8.13 -8.89 -9.91
CA VAL A 204 8.78 -9.50 -11.09
C VAL A 204 7.94 -9.36 -12.38
N ILE A 205 7.13 -8.30 -12.50
CA ILE A 205 6.36 -8.02 -13.72
C ILE A 205 7.09 -6.89 -14.46
N GLY A 206 8.08 -7.26 -15.27
CA GLY A 206 8.79 -6.32 -16.16
C GLY A 206 9.96 -5.53 -15.56
N ALA A 207 10.47 -5.93 -14.38
CA ALA A 207 11.49 -5.16 -13.65
C ALA A 207 12.94 -5.32 -14.15
N ALA A 208 13.26 -6.37 -14.92
CA ALA A 208 14.62 -6.62 -15.40
C ALA A 208 15.13 -5.46 -16.29
N ASP A 209 14.25 -4.84 -17.07
CA ASP A 209 14.63 -3.75 -17.97
C ASP A 209 14.71 -2.40 -17.24
N MET A 210 13.91 -2.17 -16.19
CA MET A 210 13.86 -0.86 -15.53
C MET A 210 15.22 -0.41 -15.00
N LEU A 211 15.91 -1.26 -14.24
CA LEU A 211 17.18 -0.87 -13.63
C LEU A 211 18.25 -0.63 -14.70
N ALA A 212 18.33 -1.52 -15.70
CA ALA A 212 19.28 -1.40 -16.81
C ALA A 212 19.04 -0.13 -17.62
N GLU A 213 17.80 0.12 -18.05
CA GLU A 213 17.42 1.31 -18.81
C GLU A 213 17.58 2.59 -18.00
N THR A 214 17.28 2.55 -16.69
CA THR A 214 17.52 3.70 -15.80
C THR A 214 19.00 4.03 -15.72
N LEU A 215 19.87 3.02 -15.54
CA LEU A 215 21.31 3.24 -15.50
C LEU A 215 21.87 3.72 -16.84
N ALA A 216 21.36 3.20 -17.97
CA ALA A 216 21.72 3.67 -19.30
C ALA A 216 21.34 5.15 -19.50
N GLY A 217 20.10 5.52 -19.17
CA GLY A 217 19.62 6.90 -19.25
C GLY A 217 20.35 7.87 -18.33
N LEU A 218 20.60 7.46 -17.08
CA LEU A 218 21.36 8.28 -16.13
C LEU A 218 22.83 8.44 -16.54
N SER A 219 23.42 7.43 -17.19
CA SER A 219 24.77 7.53 -17.79
C SER A 219 24.81 8.57 -18.90
N GLU A 220 23.80 8.59 -19.78
CA GLU A 220 23.67 9.61 -20.82
C GLU A 220 23.51 11.01 -20.20
N LEU A 221 22.65 11.15 -19.19
CA LEU A 221 22.50 12.42 -18.47
C LEU A 221 23.82 12.87 -17.80
N ALA A 222 24.54 11.92 -17.18
CA ALA A 222 25.80 12.15 -16.50
C ALA A 222 26.92 12.66 -17.43
N SER A 223 26.86 12.34 -18.72
CA SER A 223 27.80 12.87 -19.73
C SER A 223 27.67 14.38 -19.95
N ARG A 224 26.53 14.97 -19.58
CA ARG A 224 26.22 16.41 -19.75
C ARG A 224 26.33 17.19 -18.44
N SER A 225 26.04 16.57 -17.30
CA SER A 225 26.11 17.17 -15.97
C SER A 225 26.35 16.09 -14.93
N PRO A 226 27.13 16.33 -13.86
CA PRO A 226 27.33 15.35 -12.80
C PRO A 226 26.00 14.87 -12.20
N VAL A 227 25.85 13.55 -12.03
CA VAL A 227 24.69 12.92 -11.35
C VAL A 227 25.22 11.88 -10.37
N ARG A 228 24.63 11.87 -9.16
CA ARG A 228 24.91 10.88 -8.12
C ARG A 228 23.75 9.91 -8.06
N VAL A 229 24.03 8.61 -7.98
CA VAL A 229 23.00 7.56 -7.98
C VAL A 229 23.17 6.66 -6.78
N VAL A 230 22.06 6.38 -6.09
CA VAL A 230 21.99 5.29 -5.13
C VAL A 230 20.95 4.28 -5.58
N ILE A 231 21.34 3.02 -5.73
CA ILE A 231 20.44 1.90 -6.02
C ILE A 231 20.06 1.23 -4.70
N SER A 232 18.80 1.36 -4.31
CA SER A 232 18.23 0.68 -3.14
C SER A 232 17.55 -0.62 -3.57
N ALA A 233 18.20 -1.75 -3.32
CA ALA A 233 17.71 -3.08 -3.72
C ALA A 233 18.09 -4.14 -2.69
N LEU A 234 17.27 -5.21 -2.59
CA LEU A 234 17.60 -6.39 -1.78
C LEU A 234 18.84 -7.11 -2.34
N ASP A 235 18.86 -7.27 -3.66
CA ASP A 235 19.98 -7.86 -4.41
C ASP A 235 20.56 -6.80 -5.37
N PRO A 236 21.49 -5.96 -4.89
CA PRO A 236 22.07 -4.90 -5.71
C PRO A 236 22.99 -5.47 -6.80
N PRO A 237 23.03 -4.86 -8.01
CA PRO A 237 24.00 -5.25 -9.04
C PRO A 237 25.44 -5.00 -8.58
N GLY A 238 26.37 -5.80 -9.10
CA GLY A 238 27.80 -5.63 -8.80
C GLY A 238 28.42 -4.39 -9.46
N ALA A 239 29.55 -3.93 -8.93
CA ALA A 239 30.22 -2.69 -9.34
C ALA A 239 30.55 -2.58 -10.85
N ALA A 240 30.77 -3.72 -11.52
CA ALA A 240 31.03 -3.78 -12.96
C ALA A 240 29.85 -3.28 -13.82
N ALA A 241 28.63 -3.22 -13.26
CA ALA A 241 27.44 -2.73 -13.95
C ALA A 241 27.36 -1.19 -14.03
N PHE A 242 28.26 -0.46 -13.36
CA PHE A 242 28.17 1.00 -13.18
C PHE A 242 29.11 1.82 -14.10
N GLY A 243 29.62 1.20 -15.18
CA GLY A 243 30.82 1.63 -15.92
C GLY A 243 30.73 2.87 -16.83
N ALA A 244 29.99 3.92 -16.48
CA ALA A 244 29.93 5.14 -17.29
C ALA A 244 30.74 6.31 -16.68
N PRO A 245 31.57 7.03 -17.46
CA PRO A 245 32.24 8.25 -17.00
C PRO A 245 31.23 9.30 -16.52
N GLY A 246 31.44 9.90 -15.35
CA GLY A 246 30.59 10.96 -14.78
C GLY A 246 29.42 10.46 -13.92
N LEU A 247 29.11 9.16 -13.96
CA LEU A 247 28.08 8.56 -13.11
C LEU A 247 28.72 7.99 -11.84
N SER A 248 28.42 8.57 -10.68
CA SER A 248 28.84 8.01 -9.39
C SER A 248 27.71 7.17 -8.83
N VAL A 249 27.94 5.86 -8.63
CA VAL A 249 26.90 4.92 -8.18
C VAL A 249 27.31 4.25 -6.87
N THR A 250 26.37 4.19 -5.93
CA THR A 250 26.43 3.28 -4.78
C THR A 250 25.20 2.38 -4.79
N ALA A 251 25.34 1.10 -4.49
CA ALA A 251 24.23 0.16 -4.49
C ALA A 251 24.22 -0.66 -3.19
N GLY A 252 23.04 -0.86 -2.61
CA GLY A 252 22.92 -1.60 -1.36
C GLY A 252 21.51 -1.70 -0.83
N LEU A 253 21.31 -2.68 0.06
CA LEU A 253 20.14 -2.73 0.92
C LEU A 253 20.38 -1.79 2.12
N GLY A 254 19.73 -0.64 2.10
CA GLY A 254 19.82 0.37 3.15
C GLY A 254 18.47 0.93 3.55
N ARG A 255 18.47 1.67 4.66
CA ARG A 255 17.32 2.45 5.14
C ARG A 255 16.83 3.41 4.05
N GLN A 256 15.68 3.09 3.49
CA GLN A 256 15.13 3.82 2.36
C GLN A 256 14.68 5.22 2.76
N ASP A 257 14.11 5.38 3.95
CA ASP A 257 13.74 6.69 4.49
C ASP A 257 14.92 7.68 4.52
N GLN A 258 16.10 7.23 4.95
CA GLN A 258 17.32 8.05 5.01
C GLN A 258 17.86 8.40 3.61
N LEU A 259 17.80 7.45 2.68
CA LEU A 259 18.22 7.68 1.30
C LEU A 259 17.29 8.67 0.60
N VAL A 260 15.98 8.43 0.71
CA VAL A 260 14.95 9.25 0.09
C VAL A 260 14.97 10.66 0.64
N ALA A 261 15.14 10.86 1.95
CA ALA A 261 15.21 12.21 2.54
C ALA A 261 16.36 13.09 2.01
N ARG A 262 17.38 12.50 1.38
CA ARG A 262 18.52 13.20 0.78
C ARG A 262 18.42 13.32 -0.74
N ALA A 263 17.44 12.65 -1.35
CA ALA A 263 17.31 12.55 -2.80
C ALA A 263 16.66 13.80 -3.39
N ASP A 264 17.10 14.18 -4.59
CA ASP A 264 16.47 15.24 -5.39
C ASP A 264 15.34 14.67 -6.25
N VAL A 265 15.42 13.38 -6.61
CA VAL A 265 14.38 12.64 -7.33
C VAL A 265 14.52 11.13 -7.06
N VAL A 266 13.37 10.43 -7.05
CA VAL A 266 13.34 8.96 -6.96
C VAL A 266 12.86 8.35 -8.27
N VAL A 267 13.60 7.38 -8.82
CA VAL A 267 13.15 6.53 -9.94
C VAL A 267 12.67 5.19 -9.37
N CYS A 268 11.41 4.82 -9.62
CA CYS A 268 10.84 3.57 -9.09
C CYS A 268 9.71 2.99 -9.94
N GLY A 269 9.25 1.78 -9.60
CA GLY A 269 8.15 1.11 -10.31
C GLY A 269 6.75 1.65 -10.01
N GLY A 270 6.60 2.66 -9.16
CA GLY A 270 5.27 3.19 -8.79
C GLY A 270 4.52 2.33 -7.76
N GLY A 271 5.20 1.42 -7.05
CA GLY A 271 4.61 0.73 -5.90
C GLY A 271 4.34 1.71 -4.75
N HIS A 272 3.19 1.56 -4.08
CA HIS A 272 2.74 2.52 -3.07
C HIS A 272 3.78 2.79 -1.97
N GLY A 273 4.46 1.76 -1.45
CA GLY A 273 5.43 1.93 -0.37
C GLY A 273 6.57 2.89 -0.74
N MET A 274 7.12 2.82 -1.95
CA MET A 274 8.14 3.77 -2.40
C MET A 274 7.56 5.16 -2.65
N LEU A 275 6.40 5.25 -3.30
CA LEU A 275 5.74 6.54 -3.54
C LEU A 275 5.42 7.27 -2.23
N ALA A 276 4.92 6.53 -1.24
CA ALA A 276 4.62 7.07 0.08
C ALA A 276 5.88 7.57 0.78
N LYS A 277 7.00 6.83 0.75
CA LYS A 277 8.28 7.29 1.31
C LYS A 277 8.77 8.56 0.61
N SER A 278 8.81 8.57 -0.72
CA SER A 278 9.25 9.71 -1.53
C SER A 278 8.44 10.97 -1.27
N LEU A 279 7.12 10.87 -1.39
CA LEU A 279 6.26 12.03 -1.24
C LEU A 279 6.12 12.49 0.21
N SER A 280 6.27 11.60 1.19
CA SER A 280 6.34 12.02 2.61
C SER A 280 7.61 12.83 2.90
N ALA A 281 8.70 12.56 2.18
CA ALA A 281 9.94 13.34 2.25
C ALA A 281 9.92 14.60 1.37
N GLY A 282 8.82 14.87 0.65
CA GLY A 282 8.73 16.00 -0.27
C GLY A 282 9.55 15.83 -1.54
N VAL A 283 9.92 14.59 -1.91
CA VAL A 283 10.78 14.29 -3.05
C VAL A 283 9.94 13.84 -4.25
N PRO A 284 10.09 14.49 -5.42
CA PRO A 284 9.37 14.11 -6.62
C PRO A 284 9.87 12.78 -7.19
N VAL A 285 9.07 12.18 -8.06
CA VAL A 285 9.35 10.82 -8.56
C VAL A 285 9.25 10.71 -10.07
N VAL A 286 10.07 9.84 -10.65
CA VAL A 286 9.89 9.32 -12.01
C VAL A 286 9.49 7.86 -11.88
N THR A 287 8.31 7.53 -12.38
CA THR A 287 7.76 6.18 -12.28
C THR A 287 7.93 5.45 -13.60
N VAL A 288 8.38 4.20 -13.51
CA VAL A 288 8.51 3.25 -14.62
C VAL A 288 7.60 2.06 -14.29
N PRO A 289 6.27 2.24 -14.37
CA PRO A 289 5.33 1.26 -13.85
C PRO A 289 5.23 0.02 -14.73
N GLY A 290 5.07 -1.14 -14.09
CA GLY A 290 4.62 -2.35 -14.75
C GLY A 290 3.12 -2.29 -15.09
N GLY A 291 2.39 -3.34 -14.71
CA GLY A 291 0.93 -3.42 -14.83
C GLY A 291 0.20 -3.18 -13.50
N GLY A 292 -1.14 -3.19 -13.54
CA GLY A 292 -1.96 -3.24 -12.34
C GLY A 292 -1.88 -1.97 -11.47
N ASP A 293 -1.60 -2.15 -10.18
CA ASP A 293 -1.62 -1.07 -9.18
C ASP A 293 -0.52 -0.03 -9.42
N GLN A 294 0.65 -0.46 -9.88
CA GLN A 294 1.77 0.41 -10.23
C GLN A 294 1.37 1.41 -11.31
N TRP A 295 0.62 0.96 -12.33
CA TRP A 295 0.12 1.83 -13.38
C TRP A 295 -0.89 2.85 -12.85
N GLU A 296 -1.83 2.43 -12.01
CA GLU A 296 -2.82 3.31 -11.39
C GLU A 296 -2.14 4.39 -10.53
N LEU A 297 -1.20 4.00 -9.66
CA LEU A 297 -0.50 4.90 -8.75
C LEU A 297 0.43 5.86 -9.47
N ALA A 298 1.19 5.38 -10.47
CA ALA A 298 2.02 6.23 -11.33
C ALA A 298 1.21 7.36 -11.97
N ASN A 299 0.03 7.04 -12.52
CA ASN A 299 -0.85 8.04 -13.11
C ASN A 299 -1.46 8.99 -12.07
N ARG A 300 -1.75 8.54 -10.84
CA ARG A 300 -2.20 9.43 -9.75
C ARG A 300 -1.14 10.46 -9.40
N VAL A 301 0.10 10.01 -9.24
CA VAL A 301 1.26 10.87 -8.97
C VAL A 301 1.45 11.90 -10.08
N ALA A 302 1.41 11.47 -11.35
CA ALA A 302 1.57 12.38 -12.48
C ALA A 302 0.44 13.41 -12.57
N ARG A 303 -0.82 13.01 -12.31
CA ARG A 303 -1.95 13.94 -12.23
C ARG A 303 -1.83 14.93 -11.07
N GLN A 304 -1.34 14.46 -9.92
CA GLN A 304 -1.11 15.31 -8.74
C GLN A 304 0.06 16.28 -8.98
N GLY A 305 0.98 15.94 -9.87
CA GLY A 305 2.04 16.83 -10.35
C GLY A 305 3.40 16.63 -9.66
N SER A 306 3.53 15.67 -8.74
CA SER A 306 4.81 15.35 -8.07
C SER A 306 5.68 14.36 -8.84
N GLY A 307 5.30 13.98 -10.05
CA GLY A 307 6.13 13.08 -10.84
C GLY A 307 5.73 12.91 -12.28
N LEU A 308 6.50 12.07 -12.98
CA LEU A 308 6.27 11.67 -14.37
C LEU A 308 6.14 10.16 -14.49
N VAL A 309 5.46 9.71 -15.55
CA VAL A 309 5.36 8.30 -15.93
C VAL A 309 6.16 8.08 -17.20
N VAL A 310 7.04 7.09 -17.19
CA VAL A 310 7.79 6.64 -18.37
C VAL A 310 7.29 5.28 -18.80
N ARG A 311 6.73 5.24 -20.02
CA ARG A 311 6.27 4.02 -20.69
C ARG A 311 6.21 4.29 -22.21
N PRO A 312 6.83 3.47 -23.09
CA PRO A 312 7.66 2.29 -22.79
C PRO A 312 8.92 2.60 -21.97
N VAL A 313 9.59 1.55 -21.48
CA VAL A 313 10.78 1.67 -20.64
C VAL A 313 12.00 1.85 -21.54
N GLU A 314 12.43 3.09 -21.72
CA GLU A 314 13.55 3.46 -22.60
C GLU A 314 14.49 4.41 -21.85
N GLY A 315 15.80 4.15 -21.90
CA GLY A 315 16.79 4.91 -21.14
C GLY A 315 16.76 6.42 -21.41
N HIS A 316 16.68 6.84 -22.68
CA HIS A 316 16.58 8.28 -23.01
C HIS A 316 15.31 8.93 -22.43
N ALA A 317 14.18 8.21 -22.43
CA ALA A 317 12.93 8.72 -21.89
C ALA A 317 12.99 8.86 -20.36
N ILE A 318 13.70 7.95 -19.68
CA ILE A 318 14.00 8.06 -18.25
C ILE A 318 14.91 9.26 -17.99
N ALA A 319 15.97 9.43 -18.78
CA ALA A 319 16.90 10.55 -18.67
C ALA A 319 16.17 11.90 -18.82
N ASP A 320 15.32 12.03 -19.82
CA ASP A 320 14.53 13.24 -20.08
C ASP A 320 13.52 13.52 -18.97
N ALA A 321 12.85 12.48 -18.45
CA ALA A 321 11.93 12.61 -17.33
C ALA A 321 12.65 13.06 -16.05
N VAL A 322 13.81 12.47 -15.75
CA VAL A 322 14.65 12.86 -14.60
C VAL A 322 15.13 14.31 -14.76
N ALA A 323 15.65 14.68 -15.93
CA ALA A 323 16.09 16.05 -16.21
C ALA A 323 14.93 17.06 -16.09
N THR A 324 13.74 16.70 -16.57
CA THR A 324 12.53 17.53 -16.45
C THR A 324 12.11 17.73 -15.00
N VAL A 325 12.09 16.66 -14.20
CA VAL A 325 11.70 16.73 -12.78
C VAL A 325 12.70 17.56 -11.98
N LEU A 326 14.01 17.42 -12.25
CA LEU A 326 15.06 18.19 -11.59
C LEU A 326 15.09 19.66 -12.05
N GLY A 327 14.76 19.93 -13.31
CA GLY A 327 14.82 21.26 -13.91
C GLY A 327 13.59 22.13 -13.67
N ASP A 328 12.42 21.54 -13.40
CA ASP A 328 11.17 22.27 -13.16
C ASP A 328 10.77 22.21 -11.67
N PRO A 329 10.87 23.34 -10.93
CA PRO A 329 10.59 23.38 -9.49
C PRO A 329 9.11 23.08 -9.16
N ARG A 330 8.21 23.01 -10.14
CA ARG A 330 6.82 22.61 -9.90
C ARG A 330 6.70 21.21 -9.31
N TYR A 331 7.57 20.27 -9.70
CA TYR A 331 7.51 18.89 -9.20
C TYR A 331 7.91 18.82 -7.73
N ALA A 332 8.98 19.51 -7.35
CA ALA A 332 9.39 19.65 -5.95
C ALA A 332 8.32 20.35 -5.10
N ARG A 333 7.70 21.42 -5.61
CA ARG A 333 6.58 22.07 -4.90
C ARG A 333 5.37 21.15 -4.72
N ALA A 334 5.02 20.36 -5.74
CA ALA A 334 3.91 19.42 -5.67
C ALA A 334 4.20 18.25 -4.71
N ALA A 335 5.46 17.78 -4.66
CA ALA A 335 5.89 16.77 -3.70
C ALA A 335 5.89 17.31 -2.26
N ALA A 336 6.35 18.55 -2.04
CA ALA A 336 6.27 19.23 -0.75
C ALA A 336 4.81 19.43 -0.29
N ALA A 337 3.91 19.79 -1.20
CA ALA A 337 2.48 19.86 -0.92
C ALA A 337 1.88 18.49 -0.56
N ALA A 338 2.35 17.42 -1.24
CA ALA A 338 1.97 16.05 -0.88
C ALA A 338 2.43 15.68 0.54
N ALA A 339 3.66 16.02 0.91
CA ALA A 339 4.19 15.84 2.27
C ALA A 339 3.33 16.59 3.31
N ALA A 340 2.99 17.85 3.03
CA ALA A 340 2.18 18.68 3.93
C ALA A 340 0.78 18.10 4.20
N SER A 341 0.21 17.36 3.24
CA SER A 341 -1.09 16.68 3.41
C SER A 341 -1.08 15.61 4.51
N MET A 342 0.07 15.21 5.03
CA MET A 342 0.15 14.32 6.19
C MET A 342 -0.53 14.90 7.43
N SER A 343 -0.63 16.23 7.53
CA SER A 343 -1.33 16.89 8.64
C SER A 343 -2.85 16.66 8.66
N ASP A 344 -3.43 16.20 7.53
CA ASP A 344 -4.87 15.96 7.39
C ASP A 344 -5.28 14.51 7.75
N VAL A 345 -4.34 13.67 8.21
CA VAL A 345 -4.61 12.26 8.49
C VAL A 345 -5.23 12.04 9.87
N VAL A 346 -5.94 10.93 10.02
CA VAL A 346 -6.54 10.50 11.28
C VAL A 346 -5.58 9.57 12.02
N ASP A 347 -5.43 9.76 13.33
CA ASP A 347 -4.68 8.82 14.17
C ASP A 347 -5.33 7.41 14.13
N PRO A 348 -4.63 6.37 13.63
CA PRO A 348 -5.16 5.02 13.56
C PRO A 348 -5.45 4.42 14.94
N VAL A 349 -4.72 4.80 15.99
CA VAL A 349 -4.93 4.31 17.36
C VAL A 349 -6.26 4.79 17.89
N ARG A 350 -6.60 6.07 17.66
CA ARG A 350 -7.92 6.61 18.01
C ARG A 350 -9.05 5.83 17.34
N VAL A 351 -8.93 5.53 16.04
CA VAL A 351 -9.95 4.72 15.32
C VAL A 351 -10.08 3.33 15.94
N ALA A 352 -8.95 2.68 16.28
CA ALA A 352 -8.93 1.38 16.93
C ALA A 352 -9.61 1.39 18.30
N CYS A 353 -9.30 2.38 19.14
CA CYS A 353 -9.95 2.57 20.43
C CYS A 353 -11.46 2.79 20.29
N ASP A 354 -11.90 3.60 19.32
CA ASP A 354 -13.32 3.88 19.11
C ASP A 354 -14.09 2.63 18.65
N VAL A 355 -13.50 1.81 17.78
CA VAL A 355 -14.07 0.52 17.36
C VAL A 355 -14.18 -0.43 18.55
N TYR A 356 -13.13 -0.53 19.36
CA TYR A 356 -13.12 -1.39 20.54
C TYR A 356 -14.18 -0.97 21.57
N ARG A 357 -14.23 0.33 21.95
CA ARG A 357 -15.21 0.85 22.90
C ARG A 357 -16.65 0.62 22.45
N ARG A 358 -16.96 0.86 21.17
CA ARG A 358 -18.30 0.59 20.62
C ARG A 358 -18.67 -0.89 20.72
N SER A 359 -17.72 -1.79 20.50
CA SER A 359 -17.93 -3.23 20.63
C SER A 359 -18.27 -3.64 22.06
N VAL A 360 -17.53 -3.10 23.03
CA VAL A 360 -17.77 -3.36 24.46
C VAL A 360 -19.13 -2.80 24.90
N ALA A 361 -19.46 -1.56 24.52
CA ALA A 361 -20.74 -0.94 24.85
C ALA A 361 -21.94 -1.68 24.23
N GLY A 362 -21.86 -2.10 22.96
CA GLY A 362 -22.89 -2.92 22.32
C GLY A 362 -23.06 -4.29 22.98
N SER A 363 -21.97 -4.89 23.48
CA SER A 363 -22.01 -6.15 24.21
C SER A 363 -22.65 -6.02 25.60
N ALA A 364 -22.56 -4.85 26.24
CA ALA A 364 -23.21 -4.56 27.51
C ALA A 364 -24.72 -4.36 27.36
N LEU A 365 -25.15 -3.63 26.32
CA LEU A 365 -26.56 -3.42 26.00
C LEU A 365 -27.26 -4.72 25.56
N GLY A 366 -26.58 -5.61 24.83
CA GLY A 366 -27.12 -6.92 24.44
C GLY A 366 -27.24 -7.94 25.58
N ARG A 367 -26.64 -7.70 26.75
CA ARG A 367 -26.79 -8.52 27.96
C ARG A 367 -27.85 -7.98 28.93
N GLY A 368 -28.50 -6.86 28.60
CA GLY A 368 -29.40 -6.11 29.49
C GLY A 368 -30.84 -6.60 29.59
N ASP A 369 -31.33 -7.48 28.72
CA ASP A 369 -32.73 -7.96 28.75
C ASP A 369 -32.95 -9.25 29.58
N GLY A 370 -31.98 -9.60 30.43
CA GLY A 370 -31.97 -10.88 31.15
C GLY A 370 -31.83 -10.83 32.66
N TYR A 371 -31.75 -9.66 33.32
CA TYR A 371 -31.70 -9.63 34.78
C TYR A 371 -32.53 -8.51 35.41
N ARG A 372 -33.51 -8.98 36.17
CA ARG A 372 -34.39 -8.27 37.09
C ARG A 372 -33.56 -7.45 38.08
N THR A 373 -34.06 -6.27 38.38
CA THR A 373 -33.65 -5.37 39.46
C THR A 373 -33.42 -6.08 40.78
N ASP A 374 -32.26 -5.89 41.39
CA ASP A 374 -32.19 -5.55 42.81
C ASP A 374 -30.91 -4.76 43.12
N GLY A 375 -31.06 -3.78 44.02
CA GLY A 375 -30.16 -2.65 44.21
C GLY A 375 -28.79 -2.98 44.80
N GLY A 376 -27.81 -2.15 44.44
CA GLY A 376 -26.48 -2.12 45.04
C GLY A 376 -25.67 -0.94 44.50
N GLU A 377 -25.27 -0.04 45.39
CA GLU A 377 -24.47 1.17 45.15
C GLU A 377 -23.20 0.95 44.31
N VAL A 378 -22.90 1.92 43.44
CA VAL A 378 -21.68 2.00 42.64
C VAL A 378 -20.64 2.86 43.39
N PRO A 379 -19.43 2.37 43.72
CA PRO A 379 -18.35 3.23 44.18
C PRO A 379 -17.71 3.96 43.00
N ARG A 380 -17.50 5.27 43.17
CA ARG A 380 -16.68 6.09 42.27
C ARG A 380 -15.19 5.79 42.54
N CYS A 381 -14.41 5.58 41.48
CA CYS A 381 -12.96 5.71 41.52
C CYS A 381 -12.56 6.95 40.72
N ASP A 382 -11.72 7.77 41.36
CA ASP A 382 -10.97 8.88 40.79
C ASP A 382 -9.93 8.44 39.75
#